data_AF-A0A948TCG2-F1
#
_entry.id   AF-A0A948TCG2-F1
#
_cell.length_a   1.000
_cell.length_b   1.000
_cell.length_c   1.000
_cell.angle_alpha   90.00
_cell.angle_beta   90.00
_cell.angle_gamma   90.00
#
_symmetry.space_group_name_H-M   'P 1'
#
loop_
_entity.id
_entity.type
_entity.pdbx_description
1 polymer ?
#
loop_
_entity_poly.entity_id
_entity_poly.type
_entity_poly.pdbx_seq_one_letter_code
_entity_poly.pdbx_strand_id
1 'polypeptide(L)'
;MDLAESLMISQPDSSLVILNALDGETLDEAASARFALLKSMALDKNYIDTTTFDVLQPAIDYYIKKGSPDEKLRTYYYQGRIYHNQGDDDMAMKSFLSATDIKDGISD
;
A
#
# COMPACT_ATOMS: atom_id res chain seq x y z
N MET A 1 3.00 -6.41 12.97
CA MET A 1 2.46 -6.23 11.61
C MET A 1 2.25 -7.55 10.87
N ASP A 2 3.02 -8.61 11.13
CA ASP A 2 2.89 -9.91 10.44
C ASP A 2 1.50 -10.53 10.53
N LEU A 3 0.88 -10.48 11.71
CA LEU A 3 -0.50 -10.97 11.89
C LEU A 3 -1.48 -10.22 10.98
N ALA A 4 -1.42 -8.88 10.94
CA ALA A 4 -2.26 -8.07 10.07
C ALA A 4 -2.05 -8.43 8.60
N GLU A 5 -0.80 -8.60 8.17
CA GLU A 5 -0.50 -9.01 6.79
C GLU A 5 -1.04 -10.42 6.46
N SER A 6 -0.92 -11.38 7.38
CA SER A 6 -1.44 -12.74 7.17
C SER A 6 -2.96 -12.81 7.04
N LEU A 7 -3.67 -11.86 7.67
CA LEU A 7 -5.13 -11.76 7.65
C LEU A 7 -5.64 -10.91 6.48
N MET A 8 -4.77 -10.22 5.75
CA MET A 8 -5.13 -9.20 4.77
C MET A 8 -6.14 -9.68 3.72
N ILE A 9 -6.07 -10.94 3.30
CA ILE A 9 -6.96 -11.51 2.27
C ILE A 9 -8.20 -12.15 2.88
N SER A 10 -8.05 -12.88 4.00
CA SER A 10 -9.12 -13.68 4.58
C SER A 10 -10.03 -12.90 5.53
N GLN A 11 -9.49 -11.90 6.24
CA GLN A 11 -10.15 -11.11 7.27
C GLN A 11 -9.59 -9.66 7.27
N PRO A 12 -9.84 -8.89 6.20
CA PRO A 12 -9.28 -7.55 6.04
C PRO A 12 -9.75 -6.57 7.12
N ASP A 13 -10.94 -6.75 7.67
CA ASP A 13 -11.48 -5.99 8.80
C ASP A 13 -10.63 -6.18 10.07
N SER A 14 -10.29 -7.43 10.37
CA SER A 14 -9.41 -7.79 11.49
C SER A 14 -7.99 -7.28 11.26
N SER A 15 -7.49 -7.35 10.02
CA SER A 15 -6.21 -6.73 9.63
C SER A 15 -6.21 -5.23 9.93
N LEU A 16 -7.28 -4.51 9.54
CA LEU A 16 -7.42 -3.09 9.79
C LEU A 16 -7.46 -2.76 11.28
N VAL A 17 -8.20 -3.55 12.09
CA VAL A 17 -8.24 -3.38 13.56
C VAL A 17 -6.85 -3.48 14.17
N ILE A 18 -6.05 -4.48 13.78
CA ILE A 18 -4.69 -4.66 14.28
C ILE A 18 -3.80 -3.47 13.88
N LEU A 19 -3.94 -2.95 12.66
CA LEU A 19 -3.16 -1.82 12.18
C LEU A 19 -3.60 -0.51 12.87
N ASN A 20 -4.90 -0.29 13.11
CA ASN A 20 -5.39 0.85 13.89
C ASN A 20 -4.83 0.87 15.31
N ALA A 21 -4.61 -0.30 15.92
CA ALA A 21 -4.02 -0.39 17.26
C ALA A 21 -2.54 0.07 17.31
N LEU A 22 -1.88 0.25 16.16
CA LEU A 22 -0.51 0.76 16.06
C LEU A 22 -0.45 2.25 15.72
N ASP A 23 -1.60 2.92 15.55
CA ASP A 23 -1.62 4.36 15.25
C ASP A 23 -0.98 5.15 16.42
N GLY A 24 0.04 5.96 16.11
CA GLY A 24 0.77 6.77 17.09
C GLY A 24 2.00 6.10 17.71
N GLU A 25 2.28 4.83 17.38
CA GLU A 25 3.53 4.18 17.74
C GLU A 25 4.73 4.82 17.03
N THR A 26 5.87 4.89 17.72
CA THR A 26 7.11 5.37 17.11
C THR A 26 7.81 4.23 16.38
N LEU A 27 7.78 4.28 15.05
CA LEU A 27 8.36 3.27 14.17
C LEU A 27 9.61 3.82 13.47
N ASP A 28 10.54 2.93 13.12
CA ASP A 28 11.63 3.31 12.21
C ASP A 28 11.12 3.52 10.77
N GLU A 29 11.99 3.99 9.87
CA GLU A 29 11.63 4.32 8.48
C GLU A 29 11.04 3.11 7.73
N ALA A 30 11.65 1.93 7.90
CA ALA A 30 11.23 0.71 7.22
C ALA A 30 9.91 0.17 7.77
N ALA A 31 9.73 0.18 9.09
CA ALA A 31 8.50 -0.22 9.75
C ALA A 31 7.35 0.77 9.45
N SER A 32 7.64 2.06 9.35
CA SER A 32 6.67 3.08 8.93
C SER A 32 6.18 2.85 7.50
N ALA A 33 7.10 2.53 6.57
CA ALA A 33 6.75 2.19 5.20
C ALA A 33 5.89 0.93 5.11
N ARG A 34 6.27 -0.12 5.87
CA ARG A 34 5.48 -1.36 5.93
C ARG A 34 4.09 -1.11 6.49
N PHE A 35 4.00 -0.34 7.57
CA PHE A 35 2.75 0.04 8.20
C PHE A 35 1.83 0.78 7.21
N ALA A 36 2.36 1.82 6.56
CA ALA A 36 1.67 2.63 5.56
C ALA A 36 1.09 1.79 4.41
N LEU A 37 1.90 0.86 3.87
CA LEU A 37 1.47 -0.02 2.80
C LEU A 37 0.33 -0.95 3.26
N LEU A 38 0.51 -1.65 4.39
CA LEU A 38 -0.51 -2.56 4.94
C LEU A 38 -1.80 -1.83 5.33
N LYS A 39 -1.70 -0.62 5.90
CA LYS A 39 -2.86 0.20 6.25
C LYS A 39 -3.66 0.58 5.00
N SER A 40 -2.97 1.02 3.93
CA SER A 40 -3.61 1.33 2.65
C SER A 40 -4.28 0.11 2.03
N MET A 41 -3.64 -1.06 2.08
CA MET A 41 -4.22 -2.34 1.66
C MET A 41 -5.49 -2.68 2.42
N ALA A 42 -5.46 -2.54 3.74
CA ALA A 42 -6.59 -2.89 4.60
C ALA A 42 -7.77 -1.93 4.38
N LEU A 43 -7.53 -0.63 4.20
CA LEU A 43 -8.59 0.35 3.89
C LEU A 43 -9.28 0.00 2.56
N ASP A 44 -8.50 -0.22 1.49
CA ASP A 44 -9.02 -0.56 0.17
C ASP A 44 -9.85 -1.86 0.19
N LYS A 45 -9.36 -2.91 0.87
CA LYS A 45 -10.05 -4.20 0.98
C LYS A 45 -11.31 -4.16 1.85
N ASN A 46 -11.45 -3.15 2.69
CA ASN A 46 -12.66 -2.88 3.45
C ASN A 46 -13.58 -1.86 2.75
N TYR A 47 -13.31 -1.49 1.50
CA TYR A 47 -14.07 -0.50 0.74
C TYR A 47 -14.12 0.87 1.42
N ILE A 48 -13.05 1.24 2.13
CA ILE A 48 -12.87 2.56 2.71
C ILE A 48 -12.02 3.37 1.74
N ASP A 49 -12.68 4.08 0.83
CA ASP A 49 -11.99 4.82 -0.21
C ASP A 49 -11.24 6.03 0.37
N THR A 50 -9.92 6.04 0.15
CA THR A 50 -9.08 7.19 0.42
C THR A 50 -8.80 7.95 -0.88
N THR A 51 -8.78 9.28 -0.78
CA THR A 51 -8.44 10.19 -1.87
C THR A 51 -7.20 11.03 -1.54
N THR A 52 -6.49 10.73 -0.45
CA THR A 52 -5.24 11.37 -0.08
C THR A 52 -4.15 10.33 0.08
N PHE A 53 -2.90 10.76 -0.03
CA PHE A 53 -1.74 9.90 0.16
C PHE A 53 -1.26 9.85 1.60
N ASP A 54 -1.94 10.47 2.56
CA ASP A 54 -1.43 10.61 3.94
C ASP A 54 -1.04 9.26 4.57
N VAL A 55 -1.82 8.22 4.29
CA VAL A 55 -1.55 6.86 4.76
C VAL A 55 -0.45 6.17 3.95
N LEU A 56 -0.44 6.35 2.63
CA LEU A 56 0.46 5.62 1.72
C LEU A 56 1.84 6.30 1.55
N GLN A 57 1.96 7.59 1.84
CA GLN A 57 3.14 8.40 1.53
C GLN A 57 4.45 7.80 2.10
N PRO A 58 4.50 7.28 3.34
CA PRO A 58 5.72 6.65 3.84
C PRO A 58 6.16 5.44 3.00
N ALA A 59 5.20 4.66 2.47
CA ALA A 59 5.50 3.55 1.58
C ALA A 59 6.04 4.05 0.23
N ILE A 60 5.47 5.12 -0.34
CA ILE A 60 5.97 5.75 -1.57
C ILE A 60 7.41 6.23 -1.40
N ASP A 61 7.69 6.96 -0.33
CA ASP A 61 8.99 7.57 -0.09
C ASP A 61 10.11 6.54 0.08
N TYR A 62 9.77 5.39 0.69
CA TYR A 62 10.70 4.32 1.02
C TYR A 62 10.77 3.25 -0.07
N TYR A 63 9.66 2.57 -0.37
CA TYR A 63 9.68 1.35 -1.18
C TYR A 63 9.97 1.59 -2.65
N ILE A 64 9.55 2.72 -3.22
CA ILE A 64 9.87 3.02 -4.62
C ILE A 64 11.38 3.07 -4.86
N LYS A 65 12.14 3.53 -3.85
CA LYS A 65 13.62 3.61 -3.91
C LYS A 65 14.29 2.32 -3.43
N LYS A 66 13.87 1.80 -2.28
CA LYS A 66 14.59 0.77 -1.51
C LYS A 66 13.89 -0.60 -1.45
N GLY A 67 12.63 -0.69 -1.86
CA GLY A 67 11.80 -1.87 -1.68
C GLY A 67 12.19 -3.03 -2.58
N SER A 68 11.80 -4.22 -2.17
CA SER A 68 11.74 -5.40 -3.03
C SER A 68 10.76 -5.18 -4.19
N PRO A 69 10.84 -5.99 -5.25
CA PRO A 69 9.90 -5.90 -6.36
C PRO A 69 8.42 -6.02 -5.93
N ASP A 70 8.08 -6.91 -4.99
CA ASP A 70 6.71 -7.04 -4.47
C ASP A 70 6.26 -5.79 -3.70
N GLU A 71 7.13 -5.21 -2.87
CA GLU A 71 6.82 -3.98 -2.13
C GLU A 71 6.61 -2.78 -3.08
N LYS A 72 7.44 -2.68 -4.14
CA LYS A 72 7.27 -1.65 -5.18
C LYS A 72 5.96 -1.83 -5.94
N LEU A 73 5.68 -3.05 -6.38
CA LEU A 73 4.46 -3.40 -7.10
C LEU A 73 3.22 -3.04 -6.27
N ARG A 74 3.16 -3.48 -5.02
CA ARG A 74 2.03 -3.16 -4.13
C ARG A 74 1.91 -1.66 -3.88
N THR A 75 3.02 -0.97 -3.66
CA THR A 75 3.01 0.49 -3.44
C THR A 75 2.45 1.24 -4.66
N TYR A 76 2.88 0.91 -5.87
CA TYR A 76 2.33 1.48 -7.10
C TYR A 76 0.86 1.11 -7.32
N TYR A 77 0.48 -0.13 -7.01
CA TYR A 77 -0.92 -0.54 -7.12
C TYR A 77 -1.84 0.32 -6.23
N TYR A 78 -1.51 0.47 -4.94
CA TYR A 78 -2.34 1.29 -4.05
C TYR A 78 -2.22 2.79 -4.33
N GLN A 79 -1.12 3.25 -4.91
CA GLN A 79 -1.03 4.61 -5.46
C GLN A 79 -2.05 4.82 -6.59
N GLY A 80 -2.15 3.84 -7.50
CA GLY A 80 -3.15 3.85 -8.57
C GLY A 80 -4.59 3.82 -8.07
N ARG A 81 -4.87 3.03 -7.01
CA ARG A 81 -6.18 3.01 -6.35
C ARG A 81 -6.59 4.37 -5.81
N ILE A 82 -5.68 5.07 -5.13
CA ILE A 82 -5.96 6.41 -4.58
C ILE A 82 -6.22 7.43 -5.69
N TYR A 83 -5.43 7.44 -6.77
CA TYR A 83 -5.69 8.31 -7.92
C TYR A 83 -7.03 7.99 -8.60
N HIS A 84 -7.37 6.71 -8.74
CA HIS A 84 -8.66 6.31 -9.29
C HIS A 84 -9.82 6.81 -8.41
N ASN A 85 -9.70 6.70 -7.09
CA ASN A 85 -10.68 7.23 -6.14
C ASN A 85 -10.81 8.76 -6.21
N GLN A 86 -9.76 9.48 -6.61
CA GLN A 86 -9.81 10.91 -6.89
C GLN A 86 -10.49 11.26 -8.23
N GLY A 87 -10.70 10.27 -9.10
CA GLY A 87 -11.11 10.48 -10.50
C GLY A 87 -9.97 10.89 -11.43
N ASP A 88 -8.71 10.76 -11.01
CA ASP A 88 -7.53 11.01 -11.83
C ASP A 88 -7.10 9.71 -12.54
N ASP A 89 -7.86 9.35 -13.58
CA ASP A 89 -7.65 8.11 -14.32
C ASP A 89 -6.28 8.06 -15.04
N ASP A 90 -5.74 9.22 -15.45
CA ASP A 90 -4.42 9.30 -16.08
C ASP A 90 -3.31 8.90 -15.11
N MET A 91 -3.33 9.42 -13.88
CA MET A 91 -2.35 9.06 -12.86
C MET A 91 -2.59 7.67 -12.29
N ALA A 92 -3.84 7.24 -12.21
CA ALA A 92 -4.18 5.86 -11.86
C ALA A 92 -3.55 4.87 -12.86
N MET A 93 -3.74 5.09 -14.16
CA MET A 93 -3.20 4.24 -15.22
C MET A 93 -1.67 4.19 -15.18
N LYS A 94 -0.99 5.34 -15.06
CA LYS A 94 0.48 5.39 -14.94
C LYS A 94 1.00 4.58 -13.75
N SER A 95 0.29 4.65 -12.62
CA SER A 95 0.66 3.92 -11.42
C SER A 95 0.48 2.41 -11.62
N PHE A 96 -0.63 1.97 -12.21
CA PHE A 96 -0.86 0.56 -12.51
C PHE A 96 0.15 -0.01 -13.52
N LEU A 97 0.52 0.76 -14.56
CA LEU A 97 1.55 0.37 -15.51
C LEU A 97 2.92 0.21 -14.84
N SER A 98 3.26 1.14 -13.93
CA SER A 98 4.48 1.03 -13.14
C SER A 98 4.49 -0.24 -12.26
N ALA A 99 3.32 -0.67 -11.77
CA ALA A 99 3.19 -1.93 -11.03
C ALA A 99 3.36 -3.16 -11.94
N THR A 100 2.84 -3.13 -13.18
CA THR A 100 2.97 -4.25 -14.12
C THR A 100 4.40 -4.41 -14.64
N ASP A 101 5.10 -3.31 -14.93
CA ASP A 101 6.48 -3.36 -15.42
C ASP A 101 7.41 -4.03 -14.39
N ILE A 102 7.17 -3.78 -13.09
CA ILE A 102 7.91 -4.44 -12.01
C ILE A 102 7.61 -5.94 -11.97
N LYS A 103 6.35 -6.35 -12.23
CA LYS A 103 5.97 -7.77 -12.26
C LYS A 103 6.67 -8.52 -13.38
N ASP A 104 6.75 -7.93 -14.57
CA ASP A 104 7.32 -8.58 -15.74
C ASP A 104 8.84 -8.69 -15.61
N GLY A 105 9.52 -7.71 -15.02
CA GLY A 105 10.96 -7.78 -14.71
C GLY A 105 11.36 -8.78 -13.61
N ILE A 106 10.41 -9.36 -12.86
CA ILE A 106 10.66 -10.48 -11.91
C ILE A 106 10.62 -11.84 -12.62
N SER A 107 10.02 -11.90 -13.82
CA SER A 107 9.75 -13.16 -14.53
C SER A 107 10.91 -13.65 -15.41
N ASP A 108 12.03 -12.92 -15.43
CA ASP A 108 13.29 -13.25 -16.13
C ASP A 108 14.39 -13.70 -15.15
#